data_AF-A0A932XGA2-F1
#
_entry.id   AF-A0A932XGA2-F1
#
_cell.length_a   1.000
_cell.length_b   1.000
_cell.length_c   1.000
_cell.angle_alpha   90.00
_cell.angle_beta   90.00
_cell.angle_gamma   90.00
#
_symmetry.space_group_name_H-M   'P 1'
#
loop_
_entity.id
_entity.type
_entity.pdbx_description
1 polymer ?
#
loop_
_entity_poly.entity_id
_entity_poly.type
_entity_poly.pdbx_seq_one_letter_code
_entity_poly.pdbx_strand_id
1 'polypeptide(L)'
;MPHQSVAVILNVNGAVLDWDALADLPEARLIRAEFARGERAGCVAATLEHECEAADLAAALRRWAACRGWSVTVAPLWGPR
;
A
#
# COMPACT_ATOMS: atom_id res chain seq x y z
N MET A 1 14.45 -12.77 7.83
CA MET A 1 14.29 -12.58 6.38
C MET A 1 13.15 -11.60 6.23
N PRO A 2 13.28 -10.58 5.37
CA PRO A 2 12.23 -9.59 5.21
C PRO A 2 10.92 -10.27 4.79
N HIS A 3 9.83 -9.84 5.39
CA HIS A 3 8.48 -10.23 5.02
C HIS A 3 8.08 -9.55 3.73
N GLN A 4 7.16 -10.18 3.00
CA GLN A 4 6.55 -9.58 1.82
C GLN A 4 5.04 -9.54 1.98
N SER A 5 4.45 -8.42 1.59
CA SER A 5 3.01 -8.20 1.58
C SER A 5 2.57 -7.53 0.28
N VAL A 6 1.32 -7.75 -0.12
CA VAL A 6 0.64 -6.92 -1.13
C VAL A 6 -0.23 -5.91 -0.41
N ALA A 7 -0.09 -4.64 -0.78
CA ALA A 7 -1.02 -3.58 -0.42
C ALA A 7 -1.82 -3.18 -1.66
N VAL A 8 -3.15 -3.21 -1.56
CA VAL A 8 -4.05 -2.60 -2.54
C VAL A 8 -4.54 -1.29 -1.95
N ILE A 9 -4.15 -0.18 -2.57
CA ILE A 9 -4.53 1.18 -2.15
C ILE A 9 -5.55 1.71 -3.13
N LEU A 10 -6.70 2.14 -2.62
CA LEU A 10 -7.78 2.69 -3.41
C LEU A 10 -7.99 4.16 -3.04
N ASN A 11 -8.08 4.98 -4.07
CA ASN A 11 -8.45 6.36 -4.01
C ASN A 11 -9.81 6.56 -4.68
N VAL A 12 -10.68 7.27 -3.99
CA VAL A 12 -11.94 7.77 -4.54
C VAL A 12 -11.99 9.29 -4.40
N ASN A 13 -12.60 9.97 -5.37
CA ASN A 13 -12.75 11.43 -5.45
C ASN A 13 -11.51 12.22 -5.92
N GLY A 14 -10.63 11.59 -6.70
CA GLY A 14 -9.67 12.32 -7.54
C GLY A 14 -8.42 12.84 -6.82
N ALA A 15 -8.12 12.38 -5.61
CA ALA A 15 -6.78 12.60 -5.07
C ALA A 15 -5.75 11.86 -5.93
N VAL A 16 -4.52 12.37 -6.03
CA VAL A 16 -3.52 11.80 -6.93
C VAL A 16 -2.93 10.52 -6.32
N LEU A 17 -3.01 9.41 -7.06
CA LEU A 17 -2.37 8.13 -6.72
C LEU A 17 -1.38 7.77 -7.84
N ASP A 18 -0.11 8.09 -7.60
CA ASP A 18 1.00 7.91 -8.52
C ASP A 18 2.27 7.43 -7.79
N TRP A 19 3.40 7.40 -8.49
CA TRP A 19 4.67 6.93 -7.91
C TRP A 19 5.19 7.86 -6.82
N ASP A 20 5.05 9.17 -6.99
CA ASP A 20 5.51 10.16 -6.01
C ASP A 20 4.72 10.03 -4.71
N ALA A 21 3.42 9.76 -4.82
CA ALA A 21 2.56 9.42 -3.71
C ALA A 21 3.02 8.19 -2.91
N LEU A 22 3.75 7.24 -3.52
CA LEU A 22 4.26 6.05 -2.83
C LEU A 22 5.70 6.20 -2.30
N ALA A 23 6.35 7.35 -2.52
CA ALA A 23 7.74 7.55 -2.13
C ALA A 23 7.96 7.55 -0.61
N ASP A 24 6.91 7.84 0.17
CA ASP A 24 6.95 7.95 1.63
C ASP A 24 6.23 6.80 2.37
N LEU A 25 6.17 5.61 1.75
CA LEU A 25 5.59 4.43 2.36
C LEU A 25 6.24 4.14 3.73
N PRO A 26 5.46 4.05 4.82
CA PRO A 26 6.00 3.78 6.14
C PRO A 26 6.42 2.32 6.25
N GLU A 27 7.55 2.08 6.93
CA GLU A 27 7.97 0.76 7.41
C GLU A 27 8.16 -0.31 6.31
N ALA A 28 8.19 0.08 5.04
CA ALA A 28 8.27 -0.82 3.91
C ALA A 28 9.03 -0.23 2.72
N ARG A 29 9.65 -1.12 1.94
CA ARG A 29 10.26 -0.83 0.65
C ARG A 29 9.33 -1.30 -0.47
N LEU A 30 9.05 -0.42 -1.42
CA LEU A 30 8.29 -0.76 -2.62
C LEU A 30 9.15 -1.62 -3.57
N ILE A 31 8.65 -2.80 -3.95
CA ILE A 31 9.31 -3.71 -4.90
C ILE A 31 8.71 -3.56 -6.29
N ARG A 32 7.37 -3.49 -6.38
CA ARG A 32 6.62 -3.35 -7.62
C ARG A 32 5.31 -2.62 -7.33
N ALA A 33 4.82 -1.85 -8.30
CA ALA A 33 3.48 -1.30 -8.27
C ALA A 33 2.81 -1.38 -9.64
N GLU A 34 1.50 -1.62 -9.64
CA GLU A 34 0.65 -1.58 -10.83
C GLU A 34 -0.52 -0.64 -10.59
N PHE A 35 -0.70 0.33 -11.48
CA PHE A 35 -1.70 1.38 -11.35
C PHE A 35 -2.86 1.15 -12.30
N ALA A 36 -4.08 1.31 -11.78
CA ALA A 36 -5.29 1.43 -12.58
C ALA A 36 -5.94 2.79 -12.27
N ARG A 37 -6.39 3.51 -13.31
CA ARG A 37 -6.98 4.84 -13.18
C ARG A 37 -8.28 4.94 -13.97
N GLY A 38 -9.28 5.57 -13.36
CA GLY A 38 -10.49 6.07 -14.01
C GLY A 38 -10.63 7.58 -13.76
N GLU A 39 -11.69 8.20 -14.28
CA GLU A 39 -11.88 9.66 -14.21
C GLU A 39 -11.91 10.22 -12.78
N ARG A 40 -12.37 9.44 -11.80
CA ARG A 40 -12.56 9.87 -10.40
C ARG A 40 -12.00 8.90 -9.36
N ALA A 41 -11.28 7.87 -9.81
CA ALA A 41 -10.76 6.83 -8.94
C ALA A 41 -9.40 6.36 -9.42
N GLY A 42 -8.55 5.99 -8.48
CA GLY A 42 -7.25 5.37 -8.73
C GLY A 42 -7.08 4.16 -7.83
N CYS A 43 -6.42 3.13 -8.34
CA CYS A 43 -6.04 1.95 -7.57
C CYS A 43 -4.57 1.66 -7.84
N VAL A 44 -3.85 1.24 -6.81
CA VAL A 44 -2.52 0.64 -6.97
C VAL A 44 -2.43 -0.67 -6.22
N ALA A 45 -1.93 -1.70 -6.89
CA ALA A 45 -1.47 -2.92 -6.26
C ALA A 45 0.04 -2.85 -6.10
N ALA A 46 0.53 -2.79 -4.86
CA ALA A 46 1.93 -2.64 -4.51
C ALA A 46 2.44 -3.89 -3.80
N THR A 47 3.57 -4.44 -4.26
CA THR A 47 4.34 -5.45 -3.53
C THR A 47 5.35 -4.73 -2.64
N LEU A 48 5.30 -5.03 -1.35
CA LEU A 48 6.08 -4.38 -0.30
C LEU A 48 6.98 -5.40 0.39
N GLU A 49 8.19 -4.98 0.70
CA GLU A 49 9.12 -5.70 1.56
C GLU A 49 9.30 -4.95 2.88
N HIS A 50 9.23 -5.65 4.02
CA HIS A 50 9.24 -5.04 5.34
C HIS A 50 9.81 -5.98 6.41
N GLU A 51 10.30 -5.43 7.51
CA GLU A 51 10.85 -6.22 8.63
C GLU A 51 9.84 -6.41 9.78
N CYS A 52 8.80 -5.57 9.84
CA CYS A 52 7.77 -5.65 10.88
C CYS A 52 6.74 -6.75 10.62
N GLU A 53 5.91 -7.04 11.62
CA GLU A 53 4.77 -7.95 11.50
C GLU A 53 3.73 -7.38 10.51
N ALA A 54 3.04 -8.26 9.78
CA ALA A 54 2.06 -7.84 8.76
C ALA A 54 0.91 -6.99 9.35
N ALA A 55 0.55 -7.22 10.61
CA ALA A 55 -0.46 -6.43 11.31
C ALA A 55 0.00 -4.98 11.58
N ASP A 56 1.28 -4.80 11.94
CA ASP A 56 1.87 -3.48 12.20
C ASP A 56 1.99 -2.69 10.90
N LEU A 57 2.48 -3.33 9.84
CA LEU A 57 2.50 -2.75 8.50
C LEU A 57 1.10 -2.30 8.08
N ALA A 58 0.09 -3.17 8.24
CA ALA A 58 -1.28 -2.84 7.88
C ALA A 58 -1.82 -1.64 8.68
N ALA A 59 -1.49 -1.52 9.96
CA ALA A 59 -1.87 -0.39 10.78
C ALA A 59 -1.18 0.91 10.32
N ALA A 60 0.12 0.86 10.02
CA ALA A 60 0.90 1.98 9.51
C ALA A 60 0.37 2.49 8.17
N LEU A 61 0.16 1.59 7.21
CA LEU A 61 -0.38 1.92 5.89
C LEU A 61 -1.80 2.48 5.97
N ARG A 62 -2.66 1.95 6.85
CA ARG A 62 -4.01 2.48 7.04
C ARG A 62 -4.00 3.91 7.55
N ARG A 63 -3.13 4.25 8.50
CA ARG A 63 -2.98 5.64 8.99
C ARG A 63 -2.46 6.56 7.88
N TRP A 64 -1.40 6.13 7.18
CA TRP A 64 -0.80 6.87 6.07
C TRP A 64 -1.81 7.14 4.93
N ALA A 65 -2.63 6.14 4.58
CA ALA A 65 -3.67 6.24 3.56
C ALA A 65 -4.83 7.14 4.03
N ALA A 66 -5.28 7.00 5.28
CA ALA A 66 -6.39 7.78 5.83
C ALA A 66 -6.11 9.28 5.83
N CYS A 67 -4.89 9.72 6.12
CA CYS A 67 -4.47 11.12 6.02
C CYS A 67 -4.63 11.72 4.61
N ARG A 68 -4.75 10.86 3.58
CA ARG A 68 -4.88 11.23 2.16
C ARG A 68 -6.27 10.96 1.59
N GLY A 69 -7.20 10.48 2.42
CA GLY A 69 -8.54 10.07 2.00
C GLY A 69 -8.56 8.76 1.22
N TRP A 70 -7.54 7.92 1.37
CA TRP A 70 -7.44 6.63 0.68
C TRP A 70 -7.81 5.48 1.62
N SER A 71 -8.20 4.35 1.02
CA SER A 71 -8.33 3.09 1.74
C SER A 71 -7.22 2.13 1.32
N VAL A 72 -6.85 1.22 2.23
CA VAL A 72 -5.82 0.22 1.96
C VAL A 72 -6.20 -1.14 2.53
N THR A 73 -5.95 -2.17 1.73
CA THR A 73 -6.02 -3.58 2.12
C THR A 73 -4.64 -4.17 2.01
N VAL A 74 -4.20 -4.90 3.04
CA VAL A 74 -2.87 -5.52 3.09
C VAL A 74 -3.03 -7.01 3.30
N ALA A 75 -2.30 -7.81 2.53
CA ALA A 75 -2.27 -9.25 2.63
C ALA A 75 -0.80 -9.74 2.61
N PRO A 76 -0.38 -10.60 3.54
CA PRO A 76 0.95 -11.19 3.51
C PRO A 76 1.08 -12.12 2.30
N LEU A 77 2.23 -12.09 1.62
CA LEU A 77 2.56 -13.00 0.52
C LEU A 77 3.12 -14.33 1.02
N TRP A 78 3.77 -14.36 2.20
CA TRP A 78 4.13 -15.58 2.94
C TRP A 78 4.32 -15.35 4.45
N GLY A 79 3.82 -16.32 5.23
CA GLY A 79 4.07 -16.63 6.65
C GLY A 79 3.78 -18.14 6.85
N PRO A 80 4.29 -18.84 7.88
CA PRO A 80 4.07 -20.28 8.02
C PRO A 80 2.56 -20.59 8.11
N ARG A 81 2.13 -21.63 7.37
CA ARG A 81 0.77 -22.17 7.41
C ARG A 81 0.43 -22.78 8.77
#